data_AF-A0A936KEI5-F1
#
_entry.id   AF-A0A936KEI5-F1
#
_cell.length_a   1.000
_cell.length_b   1.000
_cell.length_c   1.000
_cell.angle_alpha   90.00
_cell.angle_beta   90.00
_cell.angle_gamma   90.00
#
_symmetry.space_group_name_H-M   'P 1'
#
loop_
_entity.id
_entity.type
_entity.pdbx_description
1 polymer ?
#
loop_
_entity_poly.entity_id
_entity_poly.type
_entity_poly.pdbx_seq_one_letter_code
_entity_poly.pdbx_strand_id
1 'polypeptide(L)'
;MTCDECRVLREHYPRDPEVRLERVRLFSPGCIYCGARYIQWIQRMSGRPADARKRECRRVLDRWLAHGHDEAALRALAKQSKWAVEPALVKGKQ
;
A
#
# COMPACT_ATOMS: atom_id res chain seq x y z
N MET A 1 5.43 11.62 2.63
CA MET A 1 5.23 10.39 3.45
C MET A 1 4.31 9.37 2.76
N THR A 2 4.22 9.49 1.44
CA THR A 2 3.24 8.93 0.52
C THR A 2 3.85 9.22 -0.85
N CYS A 3 3.70 8.34 -1.84
CA CYS A 3 3.97 8.75 -3.23
C CYS A 3 3.13 10.01 -3.53
N ASP A 4 3.54 10.79 -4.52
CA ASP A 4 2.91 12.09 -4.84
C ASP A 4 1.37 11.99 -4.96
N GLU A 5 0.89 10.92 -5.59
CA GLU A 5 -0.53 10.60 -5.73
C GLU A 5 -1.24 10.35 -4.38
N CYS A 6 -0.61 9.63 -3.46
CA CYS A 6 -1.16 9.42 -2.12
C CYS A 6 -1.07 10.67 -1.23
N ARG A 7 -0.21 11.64 -1.55
CA ARG A 7 -0.16 12.95 -0.87
C ARG A 7 -1.38 13.78 -1.29
N VAL A 8 -1.63 13.90 -2.58
CA VAL A 8 -2.78 14.62 -3.15
C VAL A 8 -4.10 14.06 -2.63
N LEU A 9 -4.26 12.73 -2.61
CA LEU A 9 -5.48 12.08 -2.13
C LEU A 9 -5.74 12.32 -0.63
N ARG A 10 -4.68 12.37 0.19
CA ARG A 10 -4.81 12.69 1.63
C ARG A 10 -5.13 14.14 1.91
N GLU A 11 -4.66 15.05 1.06
CA GLU A 11 -4.91 16.49 1.17
C GLU A 11 -6.35 16.84 0.76
N HIS A 12 -6.85 16.19 -0.29
CA HIS A 12 -8.21 16.42 -0.80
C HIS A 12 -9.32 15.67 -0.05
N TYR A 13 -9.02 14.54 0.60
CA TYR A 13 -10.00 13.77 1.38
C TYR A 13 -9.58 13.70 2.86
N PRO A 14 -9.84 14.75 3.65
CA PRO A 14 -9.73 14.66 5.11
C PRO A 14 -10.71 13.60 5.62
N ARG A 15 -10.42 13.04 6.80
CA ARG A 15 -11.10 11.90 7.45
C ARG A 15 -12.62 12.10 7.63
N ASP A 16 -13.35 11.99 6.54
CA ASP A 16 -14.80 12.07 6.55
C ASP A 16 -15.35 10.70 7.00
N PRO A 17 -16.15 10.65 8.08
CA PRO A 17 -16.66 9.41 8.64
C PRO A 17 -17.68 8.70 7.74
N GLU A 18 -18.29 9.43 6.78
CA GLU A 18 -19.23 8.89 5.79
C GLU A 18 -18.51 8.39 4.53
N VAL A 19 -17.32 8.93 4.24
CA VAL A 19 -16.37 8.38 3.26
C VAL A 19 -15.65 7.16 3.84
N ARG A 20 -16.44 6.18 4.28
CA ARG A 20 -16.03 4.80 4.55
C ARG A 20 -15.78 4.04 3.23
N LEU A 21 -15.40 4.74 2.17
CA LEU A 21 -15.24 4.22 0.83
C LEU A 21 -13.81 3.76 0.62
N GLU A 22 -13.66 2.45 0.87
CA GLU A 22 -12.62 1.59 0.33
C GLU A 22 -11.18 2.03 0.59
N ARG A 23 -10.53 1.35 1.55
CA ARG A 23 -9.08 1.41 1.84
C ARG A 23 -8.18 1.37 0.60
N VAL A 24 -8.72 0.84 -0.49
CA VAL A 24 -8.22 0.91 -1.87
C VAL A 24 -7.82 2.35 -2.31
N ARG A 25 -8.51 3.40 -1.85
CA ARG A 25 -8.20 4.81 -2.19
C ARG A 25 -6.98 5.39 -1.44
N LEU A 26 -6.48 4.71 -0.41
CA LEU A 26 -5.26 5.14 0.32
C LEU A 26 -3.96 4.56 -0.27
N PHE A 27 -4.07 3.64 -1.23
CA PHE A 27 -2.94 2.94 -1.83
C PHE A 27 -3.08 2.97 -3.34
N SER A 28 -2.18 3.68 -4.01
CA SER A 28 -2.16 3.71 -5.48
C SER A 28 -1.75 2.34 -6.04
N PRO A 29 -2.58 1.70 -6.87
CA PRO A 29 -2.24 0.41 -7.45
C PRO A 29 -1.14 0.50 -8.52
N GLY A 30 -0.80 1.70 -9.00
CA GLY A 30 0.38 1.96 -9.83
C GLY A 30 1.68 2.20 -9.06
N CYS A 31 1.65 2.11 -7.72
CA CYS A 31 2.84 2.30 -6.88
C CYS A 31 3.17 1.02 -6.09
N ILE A 32 4.36 0.46 -6.32
CA ILE A 32 4.80 -0.78 -5.66
C ILE A 32 4.91 -0.64 -4.13
N TYR A 33 5.38 0.52 -3.64
CA TYR A 33 5.46 0.81 -2.21
C TYR A 33 4.08 0.88 -1.55
N CYS A 34 3.06 1.36 -2.27
CA CYS A 34 1.70 1.37 -1.78
C CYS A 34 1.14 -0.04 -1.62
N GLY A 35 1.41 -0.94 -2.57
CA GLY A 35 1.00 -2.35 -2.49
C GLY A 35 1.65 -3.07 -1.32
N ALA A 36 2.96 -2.90 -1.17
CA ALA A 36 3.71 -3.49 -0.05
C ALA A 36 3.21 -2.96 1.32
N ARG A 37 2.95 -1.65 1.42
CA ARG A 37 2.42 -1.03 2.64
C ARG A 37 1.01 -1.53 2.98
N TYR A 38 0.19 -1.75 1.96
CA TYR A 38 -1.15 -2.30 2.16
C TYR A 38 -1.09 -3.75 2.69
N ILE A 39 -0.21 -4.57 2.12
CA ILE A 39 0.05 -5.94 2.58
C ILE A 39 0.52 -5.94 4.04
N GLN A 40 1.48 -5.09 4.40
CA GLN A 40 1.95 -4.94 5.79
C GLN A 40 0.82 -4.53 6.74
N TRP A 41 -0.06 -3.63 6.31
CA TRP A 41 -1.19 -3.18 7.11
C TRP A 41 -2.17 -4.31 7.38
N ILE A 42 -2.49 -5.13 6.37
CA ILE A 42 -3.33 -6.32 6.52
C ILE A 42 -2.69 -7.32 7.48
N GLN A 43 -1.38 -7.56 7.38
CA GLN A 43 -0.68 -8.51 8.23
C GLN A 43 -0.67 -8.08 9.71
N ARG A 44 -0.47 -6.78 9.97
CA ARG A 44 -0.40 -6.18 11.31
C ARG A 44 -1.76 -5.98 11.97
N MET A 45 -2.87 -6.11 11.24
CA MET A 45 -4.22 -6.03 11.79
C MET A 45 -4.55 -7.27 12.62
N SER A 46 -4.44 -7.17 13.94
CA SER A 46 -4.69 -8.27 14.88
C SER A 46 -6.16 -8.69 14.99
N GLY A 47 -7.11 -7.86 14.54
CA GLY A 47 -8.56 -8.10 14.65
C GLY A 47 -9.18 -9.01 13.58
N ARG A 48 -8.38 -9.60 12.67
CA ARG A 48 -8.88 -10.51 11.62
C ARG A 48 -8.27 -11.91 11.73
N PRO A 49 -9.05 -12.98 11.47
CA PRO A 49 -8.51 -14.33 11.43
C PRO A 49 -7.39 -14.43 10.39
N ALA A 50 -6.37 -15.24 10.67
CA ALA A 50 -5.18 -15.37 9.84
C ALA A 50 -5.52 -15.72 8.39
N ASP A 51 -6.54 -16.54 8.19
CA ASP A 51 -7.01 -16.97 6.87
C ASP A 51 -7.63 -15.83 6.06
N ALA A 52 -8.42 -14.97 6.71
CA ALA A 52 -8.96 -13.77 6.07
C ALA A 52 -7.86 -12.78 5.70
N ARG A 53 -6.81 -12.67 6.53
CA ARG A 53 -5.62 -11.85 6.21
C ARG A 53 -4.88 -12.40 5.00
N LYS A 54 -4.66 -13.72 4.91
CA LYS A 54 -4.03 -14.36 3.75
C LYS A 54 -4.81 -14.10 2.45
N ARG A 55 -6.14 -14.29 2.48
CA ARG A 55 -7.03 -14.00 1.34
C ARG A 55 -6.93 -12.55 0.89
N GLU A 56 -6.96 -11.61 1.82
CA GLU A 56 -6.87 -10.18 1.51
C GLU A 56 -5.49 -9.81 0.94
N CYS A 57 -4.39 -10.30 1.53
CA CYS A 57 -3.05 -10.11 0.98
C CYS A 57 -2.94 -10.65 -0.47
N ARG A 58 -3.57 -11.80 -0.76
CA ARG A 58 -3.58 -12.36 -2.12
C ARG A 58 -4.33 -11.46 -3.11
N ARG A 59 -5.47 -10.90 -2.71
CA ARG A 59 -6.23 -9.94 -3.53
C ARG A 59 -5.43 -8.67 -3.83
N VAL A 60 -4.68 -8.17 -2.85
CA VAL A 60 -3.81 -7.00 -3.05
C VAL A 60 -2.68 -7.34 -4.02
N LEU A 61 -2.04 -8.50 -3.88
CA LEU A 61 -1.01 -8.94 -4.82
C LEU A 61 -1.53 -9.03 -6.25
N ASP A 62 -2.66 -9.72 -6.44
CA ASP A 62 -3.29 -9.89 -7.76
C ASP A 62 -3.58 -8.55 -8.45
N ARG A 63 -4.14 -7.60 -7.70
CA ARG A 63 -4.38 -6.25 -8.19
C ARG A 63 -3.09 -5.56 -8.63
N TRP A 64 -2.06 -5.56 -7.80
CA TRP A 64 -0.80 -4.88 -8.16
C TRP A 64 -0.07 -5.57 -9.32
N LEU A 65 -0.19 -6.90 -9.43
CA LEU A 65 0.32 -7.66 -10.58
C LEU A 65 -0.41 -7.26 -11.87
N ALA A 66 -1.73 -7.05 -11.82
CA ALA A 66 -2.51 -6.57 -12.96
C ALA A 66 -2.08 -5.16 -13.43
N HIS A 67 -1.49 -4.36 -12.54
CA HIS A 67 -0.86 -3.07 -12.86
C HIS A 67 0.61 -3.18 -13.32
N GLY A 68 1.14 -4.40 -13.47
CA GLY A 68 2.48 -4.66 -13.99
C GLY A 68 3.59 -4.66 -12.94
N HIS A 69 3.27 -4.70 -11.65
CA HIS A 69 4.28 -4.78 -10.60
C HIS A 69 4.80 -6.21 -10.41
N ASP A 70 6.09 -6.34 -10.08
CA ASP A 70 6.70 -7.62 -9.78
C ASP A 70 6.27 -8.17 -8.40
N GLU A 71 5.87 -9.45 -8.37
CA GLU A 71 5.38 -10.09 -7.14
C GLU A 71 6.50 -10.26 -6.10
N ALA A 72 7.71 -10.63 -6.54
CA ALA A 72 8.82 -10.89 -5.64
C ALA A 72 9.28 -9.60 -4.95
N ALA A 73 9.35 -8.49 -5.69
CA ALA A 73 9.65 -7.17 -5.18
C ALA A 73 8.58 -6.69 -4.18
N LEU A 74 7.29 -6.86 -4.48
CA LEU A 74 6.20 -6.55 -3.56
C LEU A 74 6.31 -7.35 -2.26
N ARG A 75 6.53 -8.65 -2.34
CA ARG A 75 6.69 -9.52 -1.16
C ARG A 75 7.94 -9.17 -0.37
N ALA A 76 9.05 -8.86 -1.03
CA ALA A 76 10.31 -8.47 -0.38
C ALA A 76 10.13 -7.16 0.41
N LEU A 77 9.48 -6.15 -0.19
CA LEU A 77 9.14 -4.90 0.49
C LEU A 77 8.18 -5.14 1.66
N ALA A 78 7.15 -5.97 1.47
CA ALA A 78 6.16 -6.26 2.51
C ALA A 78 6.76 -7.02 3.71
N LYS A 79 7.79 -7.85 3.50
CA LYS A 79 8.47 -8.61 4.56
C LYS A 79 9.29 -7.72 5.50
N GLN A 80 9.57 -6.48 5.13
CA GLN A 80 10.34 -5.57 5.98
C GLN A 80 9.58 -5.23 7.27
N SER A 81 10.32 -5.10 8.37
CA SER A 81 9.74 -4.65 9.65
C SER A 81 9.38 -3.17 9.62
N LYS A 82 10.05 -2.37 8.79
CA LYS A 82 9.70 -0.96 8.54
C LYS A 82 8.58 -0.89 7.51
N TRP A 83 7.73 0.14 7.62
CA TRP A 83 6.70 0.39 6.63
C TRP A 83 7.34 0.62 5.25
N ALA A 84 6.84 -0.07 4.22
CA ALA A 84 7.26 0.13 2.85
C ALA A 84 6.86 1.55 2.44
N VAL A 85 7.86 2.41 2.36
CA VAL A 85 7.74 3.79 1.91
C VAL A 85 8.69 3.95 0.75
N GLU A 86 8.26 4.71 -0.24
CA GLU A 86 9.17 5.14 -1.30
C GLU A 86 10.33 5.88 -0.64
N PRO A 87 11.59 5.47 -0.91
CA PRO A 87 12.73 6.20 -0.40
C PRO A 87 12.60 7.63 -0.92
N ALA A 88 12.75 8.62 -0.02
CA ALA A 88 12.78 10.01 -0.44
C ALA A 88 13.89 10.11 -1.48
N LEU A 89 13.54 10.29 -2.75
CA LEU A 89 14.49 10.63 -3.78
C LEU A 89 15.13 11.94 -3.28
N VAL A 90 16.35 11.83 -2.76
CA VAL A 90 17.27 12.95 -2.77
C VAL A 90 17.42 13.23 -4.26
N LYS A 91 16.64 14.18 -4.78
CA LYS A 91 16.88 14.75 -6.10
C LYS A 91 18.30 15.27 -6.03
N GLY A 92 19.25 14.48 -6.51
CA GLY A 92 20.57 14.97 -6.83
C GLY A 92 20.36 16.11 -7.80
N LYS A 93 20.62 17.34 -7.33
CA LYS A 93 20.99 18.42 -8.23
C LYS A 93 22.21 17.92 -9.01
N GLN A 94 22.04 17.69 -10.30
CA GLN A 94 23.12 17.87 -11.27
C GLN A 94 22.78 19.14 -12.02
#